data_AF-A0A3Q3KRW6-F1
#
_entry.id   AF-A0A3Q3KRW6-F1
#
_cell.length_a   1.000
_cell.length_b   1.000
_cell.length_c   1.000
_cell.angle_alpha   90.00
_cell.angle_beta   90.00
_cell.angle_gamma   90.00
#
_symmetry.space_group_name_H-M   'P 1'
#
loop_
_entity.id
_entity.type
_entity.pdbx_description
1 polymer ?
#
loop_
_entity_poly.entity_id
_entity_poly.type
_entity_poly.pdbx_seq_one_letter_code
_entity_poly.pdbx_strand_id
1 'polypeptide(L)'
;MCVFNFFFSALALKCNRCVPRAGGSCHTTVETCQRNNDVCASVVITKPRYSYFKRCMKESDALILSSVPNTNVYTCTTDLCN
;
A
#
# COMPACT_ATOMS: atom_id res chain seq x y z
N MET A 1 -0.22 -36.23 -11.60
CA MET A 1 -1.09 -35.27 -10.88
C MET A 1 -0.38 -35.01 -9.55
N CYS A 2 0.10 -33.82 -9.19
CA CYS A 2 -0.44 -32.49 -9.35
C CYS A 2 0.67 -31.50 -9.73
N VAL A 3 0.58 -30.90 -10.91
CA VAL A 3 1.32 -29.68 -11.23
C VAL A 3 0.64 -28.53 -10.49
N PHE A 4 1.00 -28.33 -9.22
CA PHE A 4 0.68 -27.09 -8.52
C PHE A 4 1.68 -26.03 -8.97
N ASN A 5 1.58 -25.68 -10.25
CA ASN A 5 2.25 -24.52 -10.81
C ASN A 5 1.43 -23.31 -10.34
N PHE A 6 1.61 -22.94 -9.06
CA PHE A 6 1.26 -21.61 -8.62
C PHE A 6 2.28 -20.69 -9.30
N PHE A 7 2.01 -20.36 -10.56
CA PHE A 7 2.32 -19.04 -11.05
C PHE A 7 1.58 -18.08 -10.11
N PHE A 8 2.19 -17.75 -8.96
CA PHE A 8 2.11 -16.39 -8.50
C PHE A 8 2.73 -15.60 -9.64
N SER A 9 1.90 -15.28 -10.63
CA SER A 9 2.19 -14.18 -11.51
C SER A 9 2.50 -13.06 -10.56
N ALA A 10 3.78 -12.71 -10.47
CA ALA A 10 4.23 -11.38 -10.14
C ALA A 10 3.70 -10.45 -11.26
N LEU A 11 2.39 -10.44 -11.47
CA LEU A 11 1.65 -9.32 -12.01
C LEU A 11 2.01 -8.23 -11.01
N ALA A 12 2.95 -7.40 -11.44
CA ALA A 12 3.46 -6.34 -10.63
C ALA A 12 2.25 -5.52 -10.15
N LEU A 13 1.92 -5.68 -8.86
CA LEU A 13 0.66 -5.24 -8.28
C LEU A 13 0.52 -3.74 -8.54
N LYS A 14 -0.58 -3.30 -9.13
CA LYS A 14 -0.80 -1.88 -9.39
C LYS A 14 -1.53 -1.26 -8.22
N CYS A 15 -0.96 -0.23 -7.62
CA CYS A 15 -1.56 0.47 -6.49
C CYS A 15 -1.75 1.95 -6.79
N ASN A 16 -2.74 2.55 -6.10
CA ASN A 16 -2.89 3.98 -6.06
C ASN A 16 -1.76 4.57 -5.20
N ARG A 17 -0.89 5.35 -5.84
CA ARG A 17 0.15 6.15 -5.20
C ARG A 17 -0.33 7.58 -5.03
N CYS A 18 -0.37 8.02 -3.79
CA CYS A 18 -0.82 9.32 -3.35
C CYS A 18 0.04 9.72 -2.14
N VAL A 19 0.98 10.64 -2.33
CA VAL A 19 1.83 11.14 -1.24
C VAL A 19 1.70 12.66 -1.21
N PRO A 20 1.00 13.24 -0.22
CA PRO A 20 0.83 14.68 -0.15
C PRO A 20 2.19 15.34 0.12
N ARG A 21 2.56 16.32 -0.71
CA ARG A 21 3.69 17.21 -0.41
C ARG A 21 3.14 18.44 0.31
N ALA A 22 3.69 18.73 1.49
CA ALA A 22 3.52 19.98 2.24
C ALA A 22 2.07 20.53 2.32
N GLY A 23 1.12 19.71 2.76
CA GLY A 23 -0.25 20.18 3.07
C GLY A 23 -1.19 20.38 1.87
N GLY A 24 -0.77 20.01 0.66
CA GLY A 24 -1.63 19.98 -0.53
C GLY A 24 -2.40 18.67 -0.71
N SER A 25 -3.38 18.68 -1.63
CA SER A 25 -4.01 17.46 -2.14
C SER A 25 -2.98 16.59 -2.85
N CYS A 26 -3.00 15.27 -2.59
CA CYS A 26 -2.19 14.36 -3.38
C CYS A 26 -2.84 14.16 -4.77
N HIS A 27 -2.03 13.96 -5.80
CA HIS A 27 -2.50 13.41 -7.06
C HIS A 27 -2.41 11.89 -7.00
N THR A 28 -3.54 11.21 -7.13
CA THR A 28 -3.58 9.75 -7.27
C THR A 28 -2.93 9.38 -8.60
N THR A 29 -1.83 8.66 -8.53
CA THR A 29 -1.11 8.09 -9.68
C THR A 29 -1.11 6.58 -9.54
N VAL A 30 -1.06 5.85 -10.64
CA VAL A 30 -0.93 4.38 -10.57
C VAL A 30 0.56 4.06 -10.54
N GLU A 31 1.01 3.39 -9.49
CA GLU A 31 2.35 2.83 -9.44
C GLU A 31 2.29 1.30 -9.51
N THR A 32 3.27 0.73 -10.20
CA THR A 32 3.43 -0.72 -10.31
C THR A 32 4.43 -1.16 -9.26
N CYS A 33 4.01 -1.99 -8.29
CA CYS A 33 4.88 -2.46 -7.23
C CYS A 33 5.99 -3.33 -7.81
N GLN A 34 7.23 -3.07 -7.37
CA GLN A 34 8.41 -3.67 -7.98
C GLN A 34 8.79 -5.01 -7.34
N ARG A 35 8.27 -5.33 -6.14
CA ARG A 35 8.65 -6.54 -5.41
C ARG A 35 7.46 -7.48 -5.17
N ASN A 36 7.80 -8.76 -5.01
CA ASN A 36 6.85 -9.87 -4.88
C ASN A 36 6.05 -9.89 -3.57
N ASN A 37 6.40 -9.06 -2.58
CA ASN A 37 5.74 -9.00 -1.26
C ASN A 37 5.17 -7.59 -0.98
N ASP A 38 5.03 -6.78 -2.02
CA ASP A 38 4.44 -5.46 -1.90
C ASP A 38 2.91 -5.60 -1.97
N VAL A 39 2.23 -4.94 -1.03
CA VAL A 39 0.79 -4.79 -0.97
C VAL A 39 0.43 -3.32 -1.20
N CYS A 40 -0.80 -3.07 -1.62
CA CYS A 40 -1.31 -1.72 -1.70
C CYS A 40 -1.67 -1.24 -0.30
N ALA A 41 -0.94 -0.25 0.22
CA ALA A 41 -1.22 0.34 1.52
C ALA A 41 -1.91 1.70 1.38
N SER A 42 -2.87 1.94 2.27
CA SER A 42 -3.52 3.23 2.52
C SER A 42 -3.38 3.53 4.00
N VAL A 43 -2.64 4.58 4.32
CA VAL A 43 -2.30 4.96 5.68
C VAL A 43 -2.92 6.30 5.99
N VAL A 44 -3.67 6.37 7.07
CA VAL A 44 -4.30 7.59 7.59
C VAL A 44 -3.77 7.86 8.99
N ILE A 45 -3.01 8.93 9.13
CA ILE A 45 -2.46 9.42 10.39
C ILE A 45 -3.41 10.46 10.95
N THR A 46 -3.98 10.22 12.13
CA THR A 46 -4.96 11.11 12.76
C THR A 46 -4.33 12.16 13.69
N LYS A 47 -3.12 11.91 14.21
CA LYS A 47 -2.35 12.84 15.05
C LYS A 47 -0.86 12.82 14.68
N PRO A 48 -0.12 13.94 14.79
CA PRO A 48 -0.52 15.26 15.33
C PRO A 48 -1.28 16.16 14.34
N ARG A 49 -1.30 15.83 13.05
CA ARG A 49 -2.15 16.47 12.03
C ARG A 49 -2.74 15.39 11.13
N TYR A 50 -3.98 15.57 10.69
CA TYR A 50 -4.62 14.66 9.75
C TYR A 50 -3.80 14.62 8.46
N SER A 51 -3.19 13.47 8.18
CA SER A 51 -2.39 13.23 7.00
C SER A 51 -2.71 11.84 6.49
N TYR A 52 -2.68 11.65 5.18
CA TYR A 52 -2.91 10.34 4.59
C TYR A 52 -1.99 10.15 3.40
N PHE A 53 -1.58 8.91 3.17
CA PHE A 53 -0.82 8.57 1.98
C PHE A 53 -1.16 7.15 1.54
N LYS A 54 -1.04 6.91 0.24
CA LYS A 54 -1.24 5.61 -0.39
C LYS A 54 -0.01 5.28 -1.22
N ARG A 55 0.50 4.06 -1.12
CA ARG A 55 1.64 3.58 -1.91
C ARG A 55 1.78 2.07 -1.85
N CYS A 56 2.58 1.51 -2.74
CA CYS A 56 3.14 0.18 -2.56
C CYS A 56 3.97 0.13 -1.27
N MET A 57 3.71 -0.87 -0.44
CA MET A 57 4.37 -1.07 0.84
C MET A 57 4.54 -2.56 1.10
N LYS A 58 5.62 -2.97 1.76
CA LYS A 58 5.75 -4.36 2.18
C LYS A 58 4.72 -4.66 3.26
N GLU A 59 4.15 -5.86 3.24
CA GLU A 59 3.23 -6.31 4.29
C GLU A 59 3.86 -6.18 5.70
N SER A 60 5.15 -6.51 5.84
CA SER A 60 5.89 -6.33 7.10
C SER A 60 5.96 -4.88 7.57
N ASP A 61 6.14 -3.93 6.65
CA ASP A 61 6.22 -2.50 6.98
C ASP A 61 4.83 -1.99 7.40
N ALA A 62 3.77 -2.46 6.72
CA ALA A 62 2.41 -2.13 7.08
C ALA A 62 2.02 -2.64 8.48
N LEU A 63 2.46 -3.84 8.85
CA LEU A 63 2.25 -4.40 10.19
C LEU A 63 2.92 -3.54 11.28
N ILE A 64 4.15 -3.08 11.02
CA ILE A 64 4.88 -2.18 11.93
C ILE A 64 4.13 -0.85 12.06
N LEU A 65 3.66 -0.28 10.95
CA LEU A 65 2.87 0.96 10.93
C LEU A 65 1.52 0.80 11.65
N SER A 66 0.88 -0.36 11.55
CA SER A 66 -0.37 -0.65 12.28
C SER A 66 -0.17 -0.70 13.80
N SER A 67 1.08 -0.87 14.25
CA SER A 67 1.44 -0.81 15.67
C SER A 67 1.68 0.62 16.16
N VAL A 68 1.71 1.61 15.26
CA VAL A 68 1.90 3.03 15.61
C VAL A 68 0.57 3.64 16.08
N PRO A 69 0.51 4.25 17.27
CA PRO A 69 -0.72 4.87 17.76
C PRO A 69 -1.15 6.04 16.87
N ASN A 70 -2.46 6.23 16.73
CA ASN A 70 -3.07 7.27 15.88
C ASN A 70 -2.78 7.09 14.37
N THR A 71 -2.49 5.86 13.93
CA THR A 71 -2.32 5.51 12.52
C THR A 71 -3.29 4.39 12.16
N ASN A 72 -4.15 4.63 11.18
CA ASN A 72 -4.97 3.59 10.57
C ASN A 72 -4.28 3.11 9.30
N VAL A 73 -3.99 1.82 9.24
CA VAL A 73 -3.36 1.18 8.08
C VAL A 73 -4.36 0.22 7.45
N TYR A 74 -4.59 0.39 6.16
CA TYR A 74 -5.38 -0.52 5.35
C TYR A 74 -4.49 -1.10 4.25
N THR A 75 -4.46 -2.42 4.13
CA THR A 75 -3.66 -3.13 3.12
C THR A 75 -4.52 -4.10 2.33
N CYS A 76 -4.23 -4.21 1.04
CA CYS A 76 -4.90 -5.13 0.15
C CYS A 76 -3.96 -5.61 -0.97
N THR A 77 -4.23 -6.80 -1.52
CA THR A 77 -3.37 -7.51 -2.48
C THR A 77 -3.96 -7.55 -3.89
N THR A 78 -4.96 -6.70 -4.17
CA THR A 78 -5.63 -6.61 -5.46
C THR A 78 -5.28 -5.32 -6.18
N ASP A 79 -5.35 -5.28 -7.50
CA ASP A 79 -5.01 -4.08 -8.25
C ASP A 79 -5.95 -2.91 -7.89
N LEU A 80 -5.36 -1.73 -7.61
CA LEU A 80 -6.01 -0.44 -7.37
C LEU A 80 -7.02 -0.43 -6.21
N CYS A 81 -6.89 -1.35 -5.26
CA CYS A 81 -7.81 -1.53 -4.15
C CYS A 81 -7.70 -0.49 -3.02
N ASN A 82 -6.60 0.29 -2.99
CA ASN A 82 -6.23 1.17 -1.88
C ASN A 82 -6.67 2.63 -2.04
#